data_AF-A0A2D4WK37-F1
#
_entry.id   AF-A0A2D4WK37-F1
#
_cell.length_a   1.000
_cell.length_b   1.000
_cell.length_c   1.000
_cell.angle_alpha   90.00
_cell.angle_beta   90.00
_cell.angle_gamma   90.00
#
_symmetry.space_group_name_H-M   'P 1'
#
loop_
_entity.id
_entity.type
_entity.pdbx_description
1 polymer ?
#
loop_
_entity_poly.entity_id
_entity_poly.type
_entity_poly.pdbx_seq_one_letter_code
_entity_poly.pdbx_strand_id
1 'polypeptide(L)'
;MVLHHLYGQQQLADCLALVGANDTLLIMDAGLLEVAGDALSALPCAVMLLNDTEFYGTDHSGPPVIDTSGWLELVCQHPHSMSWT
;
A
#
# COMPACT_ATOMS: atom_id res chain seq x y z
N MET A 1 4.63 -0.28 13.55
CA MET A 1 3.97 0.85 12.87
C MET A 1 5.00 1.67 12.13
N VAL A 2 5.42 1.11 11.01
CA VAL A 2 6.07 1.80 9.90
C VAL A 2 5.07 1.89 8.77
N LEU A 3 5.03 3.03 8.08
CA LEU A 3 4.30 3.18 6.83
C LEU A 3 5.23 2.83 5.66
N HIS A 4 4.91 1.76 4.93
CA HIS A 4 5.66 1.32 3.76
C HIS A 4 5.02 1.92 2.51
N HIS A 5 5.76 2.70 1.74
CA HIS A 5 5.31 3.29 0.48
C HIS A 5 5.90 2.46 -0.65
N LEU A 6 5.08 1.67 -1.33
CA LEU A 6 5.53 0.76 -2.37
C LEU A 6 5.16 1.31 -3.74
N TYR A 7 6.19 1.64 -4.51
CA TYR A 7 6.10 2.10 -5.89
C TYR A 7 6.65 1.02 -6.81
N GLY A 8 5.80 0.45 -7.66
CA GLY A 8 6.20 -0.60 -8.60
C GLY A 8 6.58 -1.95 -7.96
N GLN A 9 7.22 -2.80 -8.76
CA GLN A 9 7.47 -4.22 -8.43
C GLN A 9 8.90 -4.55 -8.03
N GLN A 10 9.85 -3.65 -8.30
CA GLN A 10 11.28 -3.97 -8.24
C GLN A 10 11.72 -4.41 -6.84
N GLN A 11 11.18 -3.77 -5.80
CA GLN A 11 11.48 -4.07 -4.40
C GLN A 11 10.31 -4.73 -3.66
N LEU A 12 9.33 -5.28 -4.38
CA LEU A 12 8.17 -5.93 -3.78
C LEU A 12 8.61 -7.02 -2.79
N ALA A 13 9.47 -7.95 -3.21
CA ALA A 13 9.89 -9.07 -2.37
C ALA A 13 10.58 -8.62 -1.07
N ASP A 14 11.46 -7.62 -1.16
CA ASP A 14 12.16 -7.06 0.00
C ASP A 14 11.19 -6.35 0.95
N CYS A 15 10.24 -5.59 0.38
CA CYS A 15 9.16 -4.97 1.15
C CYS A 15 8.36 -6.04 1.90
N LEU A 16 7.86 -7.07 1.20
CA LEU A 16 7.04 -8.15 1.79
C LEU A 16 7.78 -8.91 2.90
N ALA A 17 9.10 -9.05 2.80
CA ALA A 17 9.92 -9.71 3.81
C ALA A 17 10.06 -8.92 5.12
N LEU A 18 9.82 -7.60 5.08
CA LEU A 18 10.02 -6.69 6.20
C LEU A 18 8.72 -6.23 6.87
N VAL A 19 7.57 -6.36 6.20
CA VAL A 19 6.30 -5.87 6.75
C VAL A 19 5.86 -6.74 7.94
N GLY A 20 5.58 -6.10 9.07
CA GLY A 20 5.01 -6.73 10.26
C GLY A 20 3.50 -6.50 10.38
N ALA A 21 2.86 -7.25 11.29
CA ALA A 21 1.40 -7.16 11.48
C ALA A 21 0.88 -5.78 11.93
N ASN A 22 1.75 -4.97 12.54
CA ASN A 22 1.41 -3.63 13.02
C ASN A 22 1.84 -2.53 12.04
N ASP A 23 2.21 -2.87 10.81
CA ASP A 23 2.62 -1.88 9.82
C ASP A 23 1.48 -1.59 8.86
N THR A 24 1.66 -0.57 8.02
CA THR A 24 0.72 -0.24 6.96
C THR A 24 1.49 -0.19 5.65
N LEU A 25 0.99 -0.88 4.63
CA LEU A 25 1.51 -0.84 3.27
C LEU A 25 0.62 0.04 2.42
N LEU A 26 1.17 1.14 1.92
CA LEU A 26 0.54 2.02 0.94
C LEU A 26 1.11 1.73 -0.45
N ILE A 27 0.26 1.22 -1.33
CA ILE A 27 0.55 1.00 -2.73
C ILE A 27 0.39 2.32 -3.46
N MET A 28 1.45 2.82 -4.09
CA MET A 28 1.44 4.08 -4.84
C MET A 28 1.26 3.90 -6.34
N ASP A 29 1.32 2.65 -6.83
CA ASP A 29 1.10 2.28 -8.23
C ASP A 29 0.04 1.18 -8.32
N ALA A 30 -1.12 1.51 -8.87
CA ALA A 30 -2.24 0.57 -9.01
C ALA A 30 -1.92 -0.62 -9.93
N GLY A 31 -0.97 -0.49 -10.86
CA GLY A 31 -0.52 -1.59 -11.72
C GLY A 31 0.09 -2.74 -10.93
N LEU A 32 0.50 -2.51 -9.68
CA LEU A 32 0.98 -3.54 -8.78
C LEU A 32 -0.11 -4.55 -8.38
N LEU A 33 -1.36 -4.10 -8.24
CA LEU A 33 -2.47 -4.96 -7.80
C LEU A 33 -2.80 -6.05 -8.80
N GLU A 34 -2.66 -5.76 -10.10
CA GLU A 34 -2.91 -6.73 -11.17
C GLU A 34 -1.91 -7.90 -11.15
N VAL A 35 -0.70 -7.67 -10.62
CA VAL A 35 0.39 -8.65 -10.67
C VAL A 35 0.64 -9.31 -9.31
N ALA A 36 0.36 -8.61 -8.21
CA ALA A 36 0.70 -9.05 -6.85
C ALA A 36 -0.51 -9.15 -5.89
N GLY A 37 -1.75 -9.04 -6.39
CA GLY A 37 -2.96 -9.01 -5.56
C GLY A 37 -3.06 -10.14 -4.53
N ASP A 38 -2.74 -11.37 -4.92
CA ASP A 38 -2.76 -12.54 -4.01
C ASP A 38 -1.72 -12.44 -2.89
N ALA A 39 -0.49 -12.00 -3.22
CA ALA A 39 0.58 -11.84 -2.25
C ALA A 39 0.28 -10.71 -1.25
N LEU A 40 -0.30 -9.61 -1.74
CA LEU A 40 -0.71 -8.47 -0.93
C LEU A 40 -1.88 -8.83 0.01
N SER A 41 -2.82 -9.65 -0.45
CA SER A 41 -3.97 -10.10 0.35
C SER A 41 -3.60 -11.04 1.50
N ALA A 42 -2.44 -11.70 1.40
CA ALA A 42 -1.92 -12.60 2.42
C ALA A 42 -1.08 -11.89 3.50
N LEU A 43 -0.85 -10.58 3.39
CA LEU A 43 -0.02 -9.86 4.33
C LEU A 43 -0.68 -9.76 5.71
N PRO A 44 0.13 -9.77 6.80
CA PRO A 44 -0.39 -9.63 8.15
C PRO A 44 -0.76 -8.18 8.50
N CYS A 45 -0.53 -7.22 7.59
CA CYS A 45 -0.61 -5.78 7.81
C CYS A 45 -1.80 -5.16 7.06
N ALA A 46 -2.13 -3.91 7.38
CA ALA A 46 -3.09 -3.15 6.59
C ALA A 46 -2.48 -2.82 5.22
N VAL A 47 -3.25 -3.00 4.15
CA VAL A 47 -2.85 -2.63 2.78
C VAL A 47 -3.84 -1.60 2.25
N MET A 48 -3.34 -0.49 1.72
CA MET A 48 -4.13 0.60 1.17
C MET A 48 -3.59 0.98 -0.22
N LEU A 49 -4.47 1.47 -1.09
CA LEU A 49 -4.10 1.97 -2.42
C LEU A 49 -4.22 3.50 -2.44
N LEU A 50 -3.15 4.19 -2.84
CA LEU A 50 -3.22 5.61 -3.15
C LEU A 50 -3.83 5.79 -4.54
N ASN A 51 -4.94 6.52 -4.62
CA ASN A 51 -5.58 6.88 -5.87
C ASN A 51 -5.31 8.36 -6.20
N ASP A 52 -4.42 8.58 -7.15
CA ASP A 52 -4.13 9.93 -7.69
C ASP A 52 -5.02 10.32 -8.89
N THR A 53 -5.81 9.38 -9.42
CA THR A 53 -6.63 9.60 -10.62
C THR A 53 -7.95 8.88 -10.49
N GLU A 54 -9.06 9.60 -10.27
CA GLU A 54 -10.46 9.14 -10.18
C GLU A 54 -10.74 7.70 -10.67
N PHE A 55 -10.22 6.70 -9.97
CA PHE A 55 -10.35 5.30 -10.38
C PHE A 55 -11.73 4.84 -9.95
N TYR A 56 -12.70 5.00 -10.85
CA TYR A 56 -14.04 4.43 -10.75
C TYR A 56 -13.99 2.93 -11.06
N GLY A 57 -13.26 2.17 -10.25
CA GLY A 57 -13.26 0.71 -10.26
C GLY A 57 -14.09 0.22 -9.09
N THR A 58 -15.38 -0.01 -9.31
CA THR A 58 -16.31 -0.59 -8.33
C THR A 58 -16.13 -2.11 -8.22
N ASP A 59 -14.91 -2.57 -7.92
CA ASP A 59 -14.69 -3.97 -7.54
C ASP A 59 -14.40 -4.05 -6.04
N HIS A 60 -15.40 -4.56 -5.32
CA HIS A 60 -15.47 -4.59 -3.85
C HIS A 60 -14.52 -5.59 -3.17
N SER A 61 -13.48 -6.07 -3.87
CA SER A 61 -12.52 -7.05 -3.36
C SER A 61 -11.08 -6.54 -3.23
N GLY A 62 -10.82 -5.27 -3.57
CA GLY A 62 -9.49 -4.65 -3.45
C GLY A 62 -9.21 -4.04 -2.07
N PRO A 63 -7.95 -3.65 -1.78
CA PRO A 63 -7.62 -2.91 -0.58
C PRO A 63 -8.36 -1.55 -0.54
N PRO A 64 -8.62 -1.00 0.66
CA PRO A 64 -9.19 0.33 0.79
C PRO A 64 -8.37 1.38 0.01
N VAL A 65 -9.07 2.22 -0.73
CA VAL A 65 -8.50 3.27 -1.57
C VAL A 65 -8.55 4.59 -0.83
N ILE A 66 -7.45 5.34 -0.84
CA ILE A 66 -7.32 6.66 -0.21
C ILE A 66 -6.83 7.69 -1.22
N ASP A 67 -7.16 8.96 -0.98
CA ASP A 67 -6.63 10.10 -1.73
C ASP A 67 -5.38 10.69 -1.06
N THR A 68 -4.85 11.78 -1.64
CA THR A 68 -3.69 12.49 -1.08
C THR A 68 -3.92 12.99 0.35
N SER A 69 -5.15 13.38 0.70
CA SER A 69 -5.49 13.82 2.06
C SER A 69 -5.43 12.66 3.05
N GLY A 70 -6.01 11.51 2.70
CA GLY A 70 -5.91 10.28 3.50
C GLY A 70 -4.46 9.80 3.64
N TRP A 71 -3.64 9.97 2.60
CA TRP A 71 -2.20 9.70 2.69
C TRP A 71 -1.49 10.61 3.71
N LEU A 72 -1.77 11.92 3.69
CA LEU A 72 -1.21 12.86 4.66
C LEU A 72 -1.59 12.49 6.10
N GLU A 73 -2.84 12.06 6.32
CA GLU A 73 -3.28 11.57 7.63
C GLU A 73 -2.50 10.33 8.07
N LEU A 74 -2.28 9.36 7.18
CA LEU A 74 -1.46 8.18 7.49
C LEU A 74 -0.03 8.54 7.87
N VAL A 75 0.59 9.47 7.14
CA VAL A 75 1.94 9.95 7.45
C VAL A 75 1.98 10.62 8.83
N CYS A 76 0.94 11.38 9.21
CA CYS A 76 0.86 11.96 10.54
C CYS A 76 0.65 10.91 11.65
N GLN A 77 -0.02 9.80 11.36
CA GLN A 77 -0.28 8.73 12.32
C GLN A 77 0.90 7.77 12.51
N HIS A 78 1.81 7.68 11.54
CA HIS A 78 2.96 6.79 11.57
C HIS A 78 4.24 7.57 11.92
N PRO A 79 4.97 7.21 12.99
CA PRO A 79 6.20 7.90 13.38
C PRO A 79 7.36 7.69 12.39
N HIS A 80 7.29 6.64 11.58
CA HIS A 80 8.31 6.27 10.62
C HIS A 80 7.69 5.85 9.29
N SER A 81 8.39 6.15 8.20
CA SER A 81 8.04 5.77 6.83
C SER A 81 9.25 5.16 6.13
N MET A 82 9.00 4.21 5.23
CA MET A 82 9.99 3.59 4.36
C MET A 82 9.46 3.53 2.94
N SER A 83 10.26 3.96 1.97
CA SER A 83 9.88 3.96 0.55
C SER A 83 10.62 2.90 -0.22
N TRP A 84 9.90 2.24 -1.13
CA TRP A 84 10.36 1.16 -1.99
C TRP A 84 10.08 1.54 -3.44
N THR A 85 11.10 1.48 -4.30
CA THR A 85 11.07 1.91 -5.71
C THR A 85 11.42 0.79 -6.67
#